data_AF-A0A1D8X7J4-F1
#
_entry.id   AF-A0A1D8X7J4-F1
#
_cell.length_a   1.000
_cell.length_b   1.000
_cell.length_c   1.000
_cell.angle_alpha   90.00
_cell.angle_beta   90.00
_cell.angle_gamma   90.00
#
_symmetry.space_group_name_H-M   'P 1'
#
loop_
_entity.id
_entity.type
_entity.pdbx_description
1 polymer ?
#
loop_
_entity_poly.entity_id
_entity_poly.type
_entity_poly.pdbx_seq_one_letter_code
_entity_poly.pdbx_strand_id
1 'polypeptide(L)'
;MLQYVLFLNRPLSPHLTIYMPQLSSLSSIWHRLSGIFVLIFLILEFNFINSVFSCGIQNSILGLNIAYEIKRILLILSLSIFIYHSLSGIRYLIWDLGFFLHQNYLFNFILFVSCILILVLFSNLFI
;
A
#
# COMPACT_ATOMS: atom_id res chain seq x y z
N MET A 1 -3.51 15.02 35.01
CA MET A 1 -2.31 15.57 34.31
C MET A 1 -2.70 16.35 33.04
N LEU A 2 -3.44 15.78 32.09
CA LEU A 2 -3.89 16.46 30.86
C LEU A 2 -4.72 17.74 31.12
N GLN A 3 -5.66 17.70 32.07
CA GLN A 3 -6.45 18.89 32.48
C GLN A 3 -5.58 20.05 32.98
N TYR A 4 -4.43 19.76 33.61
CA TYR A 4 -3.52 20.77 34.14
C TYR A 4 -2.70 21.45 33.03
N VAL A 5 -2.33 20.69 31.99
CA VAL A 5 -1.65 21.21 30.80
C VAL A 5 -2.57 22.11 29.99
N LEU A 6 -3.84 21.69 29.82
CA LEU A 6 -4.86 22.48 29.14
C LEU A 6 -5.18 23.76 29.90
N PHE A 7 -5.29 23.71 31.24
CA PHE A 7 -5.55 24.90 32.07
C PHE A 7 -4.43 25.95 31.97
N LEU A 8 -3.17 25.52 31.83
CA LEU A 8 -2.01 26.40 31.74
C LEU A 8 -1.68 26.86 30.31
N ASN A 9 -2.46 26.46 29.29
CA ASN A 9 -2.23 26.79 27.88
C ASN A 9 -0.76 26.62 27.43
N ARG A 10 -0.11 25.55 27.91
CA ARG A 10 1.29 25.31 27.54
C ARG A 10 1.37 24.96 26.05
N PRO A 11 2.21 25.66 25.26
CA PRO A 11 2.33 25.37 23.84
C PRO A 11 2.94 23.98 23.63
N LEU A 12 2.43 23.28 22.61
CA LEU A 12 3.04 22.04 22.14
C LEU A 12 4.37 22.37 21.44
N SER A 13 5.43 21.63 21.77
CA SER A 13 6.68 21.76 21.04
C SER A 13 6.49 21.41 19.56
N PRO A 14 7.20 22.09 18.65
CA PRO A 14 7.19 21.73 17.24
C PRO A 14 7.75 20.31 17.07
N HIS A 15 7.15 19.53 16.17
CA HIS A 15 7.47 18.12 15.96
C HIS A 15 7.61 17.84 14.46
N LEU A 16 6.53 17.45 13.76
CA LEU A 16 6.56 17.09 12.33
C LEU A 16 7.10 18.21 11.43
N THR A 17 6.89 19.47 11.81
CA THR A 17 7.33 20.64 11.05
C THR A 17 8.84 20.88 11.09
N ILE A 18 9.55 20.35 12.10
CA ILE A 18 10.99 20.54 12.27
C ILE A 18 11.78 19.22 12.16
N TYR A 19 11.09 18.08 12.19
CA TYR A 19 11.74 16.77 12.18
C TYR A 19 12.22 16.39 10.77
N MET A 20 13.48 16.00 10.64
CA MET A 20 14.03 15.52 9.37
C MET A 20 13.52 14.09 9.08
N PRO A 21 12.86 13.84 7.93
CA PRO A 21 12.31 12.53 7.63
C PRO A 21 13.42 11.48 7.43
N GLN A 22 13.28 10.34 8.10
CA GLN A 22 14.18 9.19 7.98
C GLN A 22 13.59 8.18 6.99
N LEU A 23 14.45 7.39 6.33
CA LEU A 23 13.99 6.33 5.41
C LEU A 23 13.11 5.29 6.13
N SER A 24 13.46 4.93 7.36
CA SER A 24 12.67 4.03 8.22
C SER A 24 11.31 4.61 8.57
N SER A 25 11.24 5.90 8.95
CA SER A 25 9.98 6.56 9.27
C SER A 25 9.08 6.65 8.04
N LEU A 26 9.63 7.02 6.89
CA LEU A 26 8.90 7.07 5.62
C LEU A 26 8.38 5.68 5.23
N SER A 27 9.23 4.65 5.29
CA SER A 27 8.83 3.26 5.00
C SER A 27 7.66 2.80 5.88
N SER A 28 7.67 3.18 7.17
CA SER A 28 6.58 2.84 8.08
C SER A 28 5.26 3.52 7.72
N ILE A 29 5.29 4.79 7.32
CA ILE A 29 4.11 5.53 6.87
C ILE A 29 3.56 4.91 5.59
N TRP A 30 4.41 4.62 4.63
CA TRP A 30 4.01 3.97 3.37
C TRP A 30 3.46 2.55 3.59
N HIS A 31 4.00 1.77 4.53
CA HIS A 31 3.45 0.46 4.86
C HIS A 31 2.03 0.57 5.44
N ARG A 32 1.77 1.56 6.29
CA ARG A 32 0.40 1.82 6.82
C ARG A 32 -0.55 2.27 5.72
N LEU A 33 -0.15 3.23 4.90
CA LEU A 33 -0.97 3.71 3.78
C LEU A 33 -1.29 2.60 2.78
N SER A 34 -0.30 1.80 2.39
CA SER A 34 -0.51 0.66 1.50
C SER A 34 -1.49 -0.36 2.09
N GLY A 35 -1.48 -0.62 3.41
CA GLY A 35 -2.46 -1.49 4.05
C GLY A 35 -3.90 -0.98 3.92
N ILE A 36 -4.11 0.33 4.06
CA ILE A 36 -5.43 0.97 3.84
C ILE A 36 -5.86 0.78 2.37
N PHE A 37 -4.96 1.02 1.43
CA PHE A 37 -5.25 0.86 0.00
C PHE A 37 -5.54 -0.59 -0.39
N VAL A 38 -4.79 -1.57 0.16
CA VAL A 38 -5.09 -3.00 -0.04
C VAL A 38 -6.52 -3.31 0.37
N LEU A 39 -6.97 -2.82 1.53
CA LEU A 39 -8.34 -3.04 2.00
C LEU A 39 -9.38 -2.41 1.06
N ILE A 40 -9.13 -1.19 0.58
CA ILE A 40 -10.00 -0.52 -0.39
C ILE A 40 -10.09 -1.32 -1.69
N PHE A 41 -8.97 -1.77 -2.24
CA PHE A 41 -8.95 -2.54 -3.48
C PHE A 41 -9.63 -3.90 -3.32
N LEU A 42 -9.45 -4.59 -2.19
CA LEU A 42 -10.14 -5.84 -1.89
C LEU A 42 -11.66 -5.68 -1.90
N ILE A 43 -12.19 -4.60 -1.30
CA ILE A 43 -13.63 -4.31 -1.33
C ILE A 43 -14.12 -4.05 -2.76
N LEU A 44 -13.37 -3.26 -3.54
CA LEU A 44 -13.70 -2.96 -4.94
C LEU A 44 -13.70 -4.23 -5.81
N GLU A 45 -12.72 -5.11 -5.63
CA GLU A 45 -12.61 -6.38 -6.35
C GLU A 45 -13.72 -7.35 -5.96
N PHE A 46 -14.04 -7.46 -4.66
CA PHE A 46 -15.15 -8.30 -4.18
C PHE A 46 -16.50 -7.84 -4.75
N ASN A 47 -16.77 -6.53 -4.74
CA ASN A 47 -17.99 -5.97 -5.33
C ASN A 47 -18.08 -6.23 -6.83
N PHE A 48 -16.96 -6.15 -7.54
CA PHE A 48 -16.90 -6.47 -8.97
C PHE A 48 -17.19 -7.95 -9.24
N ILE A 49 -16.62 -8.86 -8.44
CA ILE A 49 -16.88 -10.29 -8.57
C ILE A 49 -18.36 -10.59 -8.28
N ASN A 50 -18.92 -10.00 -7.23
CA ASN A 50 -20.32 -10.19 -6.86
C ASN A 50 -21.30 -9.67 -7.93
N SER A 51 -20.99 -8.55 -8.60
CA SER A 51 -21.83 -8.03 -9.68
C SER A 51 -21.82 -8.95 -10.91
N VAL A 52 -20.68 -9.55 -11.24
CA VAL A 52 -20.56 -10.52 -12.33
C VAL A 52 -21.41 -11.76 -12.07
N PHE A 53 -21.42 -12.28 -10.84
CA PHE A 53 -22.20 -13.46 -10.47
C PHE A 53 -23.71 -13.20 -10.35
N SER A 54 -24.12 -11.99 -9.93
CA SER A 54 -25.52 -11.67 -9.63
C SER A 54 -26.34 -11.20 -10.85
N CYS A 55 -25.74 -10.45 -11.79
CA CYS A 55 -26.50 -9.86 -12.90
C CYS A 55 -26.51 -10.69 -14.19
N GLY A 56 -25.70 -11.74 -14.30
CA GLY A 56 -25.44 -12.38 -15.59
C GLY A 56 -24.70 -11.43 -16.56
N ILE A 57 -23.96 -12.01 -17.51
CA ILE A 57 -23.03 -11.31 -18.42
C ILE A 57 -23.70 -10.28 -19.37
N GLN A 58 -25.00 -10.05 -19.27
CA GLN A 58 -25.80 -9.50 -20.37
C GLN A 58 -25.89 -7.97 -20.44
N ASN A 59 -25.44 -7.21 -19.44
CA ASN A 59 -25.54 -5.74 -19.43
C ASN A 59 -24.21 -4.96 -19.54
N SER A 60 -23.06 -5.62 -19.77
CA SER A 60 -21.75 -4.97 -19.71
C SER A 60 -21.11 -4.64 -21.07
N ILE A 61 -21.88 -4.60 -22.17
CA ILE A 61 -21.29 -4.55 -23.54
C ILE A 61 -21.20 -3.15 -24.16
N LEU A 62 -21.75 -2.09 -23.55
CA LEU A 62 -21.85 -0.78 -24.22
C LEU A 62 -20.78 0.27 -23.84
N GLY A 63 -19.77 -0.08 -23.04
CA GLY A 63 -18.67 0.83 -22.65
C GLY A 63 -17.29 0.17 -22.55
N LEU A 64 -17.08 -0.94 -23.29
CA LEU A 64 -16.10 -1.98 -22.99
C LEU A 64 -14.62 -1.55 -23.02
N ASN A 65 -14.19 -0.70 -23.96
CA ASN A 65 -12.74 -0.48 -24.14
C ASN A 65 -12.13 0.45 -23.08
N ILE A 66 -12.80 1.56 -22.76
CA ILE A 66 -12.33 2.51 -21.73
C ILE A 66 -12.43 1.86 -20.34
N ALA A 67 -13.50 1.10 -20.09
CA ALA A 67 -13.66 0.36 -18.84
C ALA A 67 -12.60 -0.74 -18.67
N TYR A 68 -12.23 -1.43 -19.75
CA TYR A 68 -11.19 -2.46 -19.72
C TYR A 68 -9.80 -1.87 -19.42
N GLU A 69 -9.43 -0.78 -20.10
CA GLU A 69 -8.14 -0.12 -19.88
C GLU A 69 -8.01 0.45 -18.46
N ILE A 70 -9.08 1.10 -17.97
CA ILE A 70 -9.11 1.60 -16.58
C ILE A 70 -9.02 0.43 -15.60
N LYS A 71 -9.75 -0.66 -15.82
CA LYS A 71 -9.70 -1.84 -14.94
C LYS A 71 -8.32 -2.48 -14.93
N ARG A 72 -7.65 -2.54 -16.08
CA ARG A 72 -6.27 -3.04 -16.22
C ARG A 72 -5.29 -2.20 -15.39
N ILE A 73 -5.35 -0.87 -15.52
CA ILE A 73 -4.52 0.04 -14.71
C ILE A 73 -4.82 -0.14 -13.22
N LEU A 74 -6.10 -0.23 -12.85
CA LEU A 74 -6.51 -0.40 -11.45
C LEU A 74 -5.97 -1.71 -10.85
N LEU A 75 -5.93 -2.79 -11.65
CA LEU A 75 -5.40 -4.09 -11.25
C LEU A 75 -3.88 -4.06 -11.09
N ILE A 76 -3.16 -3.35 -11.95
CA ILE A 76 -1.71 -3.14 -11.80
C ILE A 76 -1.42 -2.33 -10.54
N LEU A 77 -2.21 -1.29 -10.27
CA LEU A 77 -2.10 -0.49 -9.05
C LEU A 77 -2.40 -1.33 -7.80
N SER A 78 -3.49 -2.11 -7.79
CA SER A 78 -3.85 -2.94 -6.63
C SER A 78 -2.76 -3.99 -6.33
N LEU A 79 -2.27 -4.68 -7.36
CA LEU A 79 -1.23 -5.69 -7.22
C LEU A 79 0.12 -5.10 -6.82
N SER A 80 0.53 -3.96 -7.39
CA SER A 80 1.80 -3.31 -7.01
C SER A 80 1.80 -2.87 -5.55
N ILE A 81 0.68 -2.31 -5.07
CA ILE A 81 0.50 -1.92 -3.67
C ILE A 81 0.49 -3.16 -2.76
N PHE A 82 -0.16 -4.25 -3.18
CA PHE A 82 -0.17 -5.51 -2.46
C PHE A 82 1.23 -6.13 -2.35
N ILE A 83 2.02 -6.14 -3.43
CA ILE A 83 3.41 -6.61 -3.44
C ILE A 83 4.26 -5.79 -2.48
N TYR A 84 4.17 -4.46 -2.53
CA TYR A 84 4.90 -3.59 -1.60
C TYR A 84 4.51 -3.86 -0.14
N HIS A 85 3.20 -3.93 0.14
CA HIS A 85 2.69 -4.13 1.50
C HIS A 85 3.12 -5.48 2.08
N SER A 86 2.98 -6.56 1.31
CA SER A 86 3.34 -7.92 1.75
C SER A 86 4.84 -8.07 2.00
N LEU A 87 5.69 -7.62 1.09
CA LEU A 87 7.15 -7.70 1.27
C LEU A 87 7.63 -6.80 2.42
N SER A 88 7.05 -5.61 2.57
CA SER A 88 7.31 -4.75 3.72
C SER A 88 6.83 -5.40 5.03
N GLY A 89 5.69 -6.10 5.02
CA GLY A 89 5.19 -6.87 6.16
C GLY A 89 6.14 -7.99 6.56
N ILE A 90 6.69 -8.74 5.59
CA ILE A 90 7.73 -9.75 5.84
C ILE A 90 8.95 -9.12 6.53
N ARG A 91 9.37 -7.90 6.11
CA ARG A 91 10.43 -7.16 6.79
C ARG A 91 10.13 -6.94 8.28
N TYR A 92 8.90 -6.52 8.59
CA TYR A 92 8.48 -6.28 9.96
C TYR A 92 8.46 -7.58 10.77
N LEU A 93 7.97 -8.69 10.21
CA LEU A 93 8.03 -9.99 10.86
C LEU A 93 9.48 -10.43 11.16
N ILE A 94 10.42 -10.19 10.23
CA ILE A 94 11.84 -10.48 10.45
C ILE A 94 12.41 -9.62 11.59
N TRP A 95 12.03 -8.34 11.66
CA TRP A 95 12.42 -7.43 12.74
C TRP A 95 11.80 -7.83 14.08
N ASP A 96 10.55 -8.29 14.10
CA ASP A 96 9.88 -8.76 15.31
C ASP A 96 10.55 -10.02 15.88
N LEU A 97 11.16 -10.85 15.02
CA LEU A 97 12.01 -11.98 15.41
C LEU A 97 13.42 -11.54 15.89
N GLY A 98 13.73 -10.25 15.86
CA GLY A 98 15.00 -9.70 16.34
C GLY A 98 16.15 -9.72 15.32
N PHE A 99 15.88 -10.05 14.05
CA PHE A 99 16.91 -10.12 13.02
C PHE A 99 17.05 -8.79 12.26
N PHE A 100 18.28 -8.49 11.79
CA PHE A 100 18.56 -7.40 10.84
C PHE A 100 18.13 -5.97 11.26
N LEU A 101 18.07 -5.70 12.56
CA LEU A 101 17.57 -4.45 13.14
C LEU A 101 18.35 -3.17 12.77
N HIS A 102 19.60 -3.28 12.34
CA HIS A 102 20.47 -2.14 11.97
C HIS A 102 20.89 -2.14 10.50
N GLN A 103 20.44 -3.12 9.73
CA GLN A 103 20.94 -3.33 8.38
C GLN A 103 19.96 -2.75 7.35
N ASN A 104 20.39 -1.69 6.68
CA ASN A 104 19.67 -1.13 5.52
C ASN A 104 19.58 -2.12 4.35
N TYR A 105 20.39 -3.18 4.36
CA TYR A 105 20.39 -4.22 3.33
C TYR A 105 19.01 -4.85 3.13
N LEU A 106 18.32 -5.26 4.21
CA LEU A 106 17.00 -5.86 4.07
C LEU A 106 16.00 -4.92 3.40
N PHE A 107 16.03 -3.65 3.77
CA PHE A 107 15.16 -2.64 3.18
C PHE A 107 15.42 -2.50 1.67
N ASN A 108 16.69 -2.35 1.28
CA ASN A 108 17.06 -2.25 -0.13
C ASN A 108 16.74 -3.52 -0.92
N PHE A 109 16.96 -4.69 -0.32
CA PHE A 109 16.65 -5.98 -0.93
C PHE A 109 15.14 -6.13 -1.20
N ILE A 110 14.30 -5.80 -0.21
CA ILE A 110 12.85 -5.84 -0.36
C ILE A 110 12.36 -4.86 -1.43
N LEU A 111 12.91 -3.64 -1.45
CA LEU A 111 12.59 -2.67 -2.50
C LEU A 111 12.98 -3.21 -3.89
N PHE A 112 14.18 -3.75 -4.03
CA PHE A 112 14.65 -4.31 -5.29
C PHE A 112 13.77 -5.47 -5.79
N VAL A 113 13.43 -6.41 -4.92
CA VAL A 113 12.52 -7.52 -5.23
C VAL A 113 11.13 -6.99 -5.62
N SER A 114 10.61 -6.01 -4.90
CA SER A 114 9.31 -5.40 -5.20
C SER A 114 9.32 -4.74 -6.59
N CYS A 115 10.39 -4.03 -6.96
CA CYS A 115 10.54 -3.41 -8.28
C CYS A 115 10.56 -4.47 -9.40
N ILE A 116 11.30 -5.57 -9.22
CA ILE A 116 11.35 -6.65 -10.21
C ILE A 116 9.96 -7.25 -10.41
N LEU A 117 9.24 -7.56 -9.32
CA LEU A 117 7.90 -8.14 -9.42
C LEU A 117 6.92 -7.20 -10.11
N ILE A 118 6.99 -5.89 -9.81
CA ILE A 118 6.15 -4.88 -10.46
C ILE A 118 6.48 -4.77 -11.95
N LEU A 119 7.77 -4.81 -12.33
CA LEU A 119 8.18 -4.79 -13.75
C LEU A 119 7.67 -6.01 -14.51
N VAL A 120 7.81 -7.21 -13.93
CA VAL A 120 7.28 -8.45 -14.52
C VAL A 120 5.76 -8.34 -14.69
N LEU A 121 5.06 -7.84 -13.67
CA LEU A 121 3.62 -7.64 -13.70
C LEU A 121 3.20 -6.68 -14.81
N PHE A 122 3.91 -5.56 -14.95
CA PHE A 122 3.66 -4.59 -16.01
C PHE A 122 3.89 -5.22 -17.40
N SER A 123 4.99 -5.96 -17.59
CA SER A 123 5.28 -6.60 -18.87
C SER A 123 4.22 -7.62 -19.28
N ASN A 124 3.69 -8.41 -18.34
CA ASN A 124 2.69 -9.43 -18.64
C ASN A 124 1.28 -8.89 -18.92
N LEU A 125 0.98 -7.65 -18.49
CA LEU A 125 -0.35 -7.04 -18.65
C LEU A 125 -0.43 -6.07 -19.83
N PHE A 126 0.72 -5.58 -20.33
CA PHE A 126 0.80 -4.63 -21.46
C PHE A 126 1.29 -5.23 -22.79
N ILE A 127 1.68 -6.51 -22.80
CA ILE A 127 1.95 -7.31 -24.01
C ILE A 127 0.70 -8.15 -24.31
#